data_AF-A0A2E3APY3-F1
#
_entry.id   AF-A0A2E3APY3-F1
#
_cell.length_a   1.000
_cell.length_b   1.000
_cell.length_c   1.000
_cell.angle_alpha   90.00
_cell.angle_beta   90.00
_cell.angle_gamma   90.00
#
_symmetry.space_group_name_H-M   'P 1'
#
loop_
_entity.id
_entity.type
_entity.pdbx_description
1 polymer ?
#
loop_
_entity_poly.entity_id
_entity_poly.type
_entity_poly.pdbx_seq_one_letter_code
_entity_poly.pdbx_strand_id
1 'polypeptide(L)'
;MKNTAIPLISVCCLLLAACTGSFSKVRTAIDQAPDWYDARRVEIRGEGYPEFIDVPVIAEGATPGQTLQASKSRGAELRAIFADSARAVPPANIAAEIEDLQETVRREFAGFEASSDFLTDEEIAAIRSAFDVPRVTRGLRAASR
;
A
#
# COMPACT_ATOMS: atom_id res chain seq x y z
N MET A 1 -20.26 48.55 43.36
CA MET A 1 -19.53 47.79 42.31
C MET A 1 -19.02 46.51 42.97
N LYS A 2 -19.41 45.33 42.48
CA LYS A 2 -19.10 44.04 43.13
C LYS A 2 -17.63 43.68 42.88
N ASN A 3 -16.90 43.32 43.93
CA ASN A 3 -15.47 43.01 43.90
C ASN A 3 -15.20 41.69 43.14
N THR A 4 -15.14 41.78 41.82
CA THR A 4 -14.84 40.67 40.89
C THR A 4 -13.35 40.29 40.86
N ALA A 5 -12.47 41.04 41.51
CA ALA A 5 -11.03 40.78 41.51
C ALA A 5 -10.64 39.51 42.30
N ILE A 6 -11.33 39.24 43.42
CA ILE A 6 -11.05 38.10 44.31
C ILE A 6 -11.35 36.74 43.65
N PRO A 7 -12.49 36.51 42.96
CA PRO A 7 -12.72 35.24 42.28
C PRO A 7 -11.77 35.02 41.09
N LEU A 8 -11.32 36.08 40.42
CA LEU A 8 -10.46 36.00 39.23
C LEU A 8 -9.04 35.52 39.59
N ILE A 9 -8.50 36.00 40.71
CA ILE A 9 -7.19 35.56 41.22
C ILE A 9 -7.27 34.09 41.69
N SER A 10 -8.36 33.71 42.37
CA SER A 10 -8.56 32.33 42.84
C SER A 10 -8.64 31.32 41.68
N VAL A 11 -9.35 31.67 40.59
CA VAL A 11 -9.43 30.84 39.38
C VAL A 11 -8.07 30.70 38.69
N CYS A 12 -7.28 31.78 38.59
CA CYS A 12 -5.93 31.70 38.02
C CYS A 12 -4.98 30.81 38.84
N CYS A 13 -5.05 30.87 40.17
CA CYS A 13 -4.23 30.01 41.04
C CYS A 13 -4.60 28.52 40.91
N LEU A 14 -5.90 28.20 40.75
CA LEU A 14 -6.36 26.83 40.53
C LEU A 14 -5.93 26.26 39.17
N LEU A 15 -5.92 27.09 38.12
CA LEU A 15 -5.45 26.71 36.78
C LEU A 15 -3.94 26.45 36.75
N LEU A 16 -3.13 27.23 37.47
CA LEU A 16 -1.68 27.02 37.56
C LEU A 16 -1.32 25.73 38.31
N ALA A 17 -2.02 25.40 39.40
CA ALA A 17 -1.81 24.15 40.12
C ALA A 17 -2.19 22.90 39.32
N ALA A 18 -3.22 23.01 38.46
CA ALA A 18 -3.63 21.93 37.55
C ALA A 18 -2.57 21.65 36.45
N CYS A 19 -1.84 22.69 36.00
CA CYS A 19 -0.76 22.53 35.02
C CYS A 19 0.44 21.76 35.60
N THR A 20 0.85 22.02 36.84
CA THR A 20 2.02 21.38 37.47
C THR A 20 1.85 19.86 37.62
N GLY A 21 0.64 19.40 37.93
CA GLY A 21 0.31 17.98 38.02
C GLY A 21 0.28 17.25 36.67
N SER A 22 0.12 17.98 35.56
CA SER A 22 0.19 17.42 34.21
C SER A 22 1.65 17.20 33.79
N PHE A 23 2.52 18.17 34.06
CA PHE A 23 3.95 18.05 33.77
C PHE A 23 4.64 16.93 34.54
N SER A 24 4.29 16.72 35.82
CA SER A 24 4.84 15.60 36.60
C SER A 24 4.40 14.24 36.05
N LYS A 25 3.12 14.10 35.67
CA LYS A 25 2.61 12.88 35.02
C LYS A 25 3.27 12.60 33.67
N VAL A 26 3.50 13.63 32.85
CA VAL A 26 4.24 13.49 31.59
C VAL A 26 5.67 13.06 31.86
N ARG A 27 6.32 13.63 32.88
CA ARG A 27 7.70 13.23 33.25
C ARG A 27 7.76 11.79 33.70
N THR A 28 6.86 11.34 34.58
CA THR A 28 6.78 9.94 35.01
C THR A 28 6.48 9.00 33.85
N ALA A 29 5.62 9.39 32.91
CA ALA A 29 5.32 8.58 31.72
C ALA A 29 6.52 8.46 30.76
N ILE A 30 7.37 9.49 30.68
CA ILE A 30 8.63 9.46 29.93
C ILE A 30 9.65 8.58 30.65
N ASP A 31 9.80 8.72 31.97
CA ASP A 31 10.75 7.96 32.76
C ASP A 31 10.38 6.47 32.87
N GLN A 32 9.11 6.11 32.61
CA GLN A 32 8.61 4.73 32.52
C GLN A 32 8.39 4.27 31.08
N ALA A 33 8.76 5.07 30.08
CA ALA A 33 8.60 4.68 28.68
C ALA A 33 9.56 3.52 28.37
N PRO A 34 9.10 2.45 27.69
CA PRO A 34 9.99 1.37 27.29
C PRO A 34 10.98 1.82 26.21
N ASP A 35 12.11 1.13 26.09
CA ASP A 35 13.24 1.48 25.20
C ASP A 35 12.85 1.73 23.72
N TRP A 36 11.77 1.09 23.24
CA TRP A 36 11.25 1.33 21.89
C TRP A 36 10.76 2.77 21.67
N TYR A 37 10.36 3.49 22.73
CA TYR A 37 9.89 4.87 22.65
C TYR A 37 11.03 5.83 22.30
N ASP A 38 12.21 5.65 22.88
CA ASP A 38 13.39 6.45 22.55
C ASP A 38 13.88 6.17 21.13
N ALA A 39 13.83 4.90 20.69
CA ALA A 39 14.11 4.54 19.29
C ALA A 39 13.11 5.23 18.32
N ARG A 40 11.81 5.24 18.67
CA ARG A 40 10.77 5.93 17.89
C ARG A 40 10.99 7.44 17.81
N ARG A 41 11.55 8.06 18.86
CA ARG A 41 11.84 9.50 18.88
C ARG A 41 12.98 9.90 17.97
N VAL A 42 13.93 9.00 17.71
CA VAL A 42 14.99 9.21 16.71
C VAL A 42 14.40 9.14 15.30
N GLU A 43 13.54 8.13 15.06
CA GLU A 43 12.80 7.95 13.81
C GLU A 43 11.91 9.17 13.49
N ILE A 44 11.10 9.63 14.45
CA ILE A 44 10.19 10.78 14.27
C ILE A 44 10.96 12.09 14.06
N ARG A 45 12.16 12.23 14.64
CA ARG A 45 13.02 13.41 14.42
C ARG A 45 13.70 13.40 13.05
N GLY A 46 13.56 12.33 12.27
CA GLY A 46 14.21 12.21 10.97
C GLY A 46 15.72 11.98 11.08
N GLU A 47 16.24 11.72 12.29
CA GLU A 47 17.66 11.51 12.53
C GLU A 47 18.07 10.13 11.97
N GLY A 48 18.68 10.10 10.78
CA GLY A 48 19.19 8.87 10.14
C GLY A 48 18.44 8.41 8.89
N TYR A 49 17.38 9.12 8.45
CA TYR A 49 16.87 8.92 7.10
C TYR A 49 17.83 9.54 6.09
N PRO A 50 18.13 8.85 4.98
CA PRO A 50 18.82 9.47 3.86
C PRO A 50 18.05 10.72 3.44
N GLU A 51 18.72 11.86 3.34
CA GLU A 51 18.09 13.05 2.77
C GLU A 51 17.67 12.73 1.31
N PHE A 52 16.47 13.13 0.90
CA PHE A 52 15.94 12.91 -0.47
C PHE A 52 16.68 13.74 -1.55
N ILE A 53 17.97 13.99 -1.38
CA ILE A 53 18.77 14.89 -2.23
C ILE A 53 18.95 14.32 -3.64
N ASP A 54 18.81 13.00 -3.81
CA ASP A 54 18.96 12.34 -5.12
C ASP A 54 17.63 12.15 -5.86
N VAL A 55 16.66 13.05 -5.69
CA VAL A 55 15.59 13.15 -6.70
C VAL A 55 16.17 13.90 -7.89
N PRO A 56 16.46 13.23 -9.03
CA PRO A 56 17.05 13.90 -10.18
C PRO A 56 16.12 15.03 -10.62
N VAL A 57 16.61 16.25 -10.48
CA VAL A 57 15.91 17.44 -10.97
C VAL A 57 15.88 17.32 -12.49
N ILE A 58 14.68 17.36 -13.05
CA ILE A 58 14.49 17.35 -14.50
C ILE A 58 15.21 18.58 -15.05
N ALA A 59 16.25 18.35 -15.86
CA ALA A 59 17.03 19.40 -16.47
C ALA A 59 16.12 20.39 -17.23
N GLU A 60 16.50 21.66 -17.23
CA GLU A 60 15.75 22.71 -17.94
C GLU A 60 15.64 22.34 -19.43
N GLY A 61 14.41 22.26 -19.93
CA GLY A 61 14.14 21.81 -21.30
C GLY A 61 13.98 20.30 -21.50
N ALA A 62 14.08 19.47 -20.44
CA ALA A 62 13.78 18.04 -20.50
C ALA A 62 12.32 17.75 -20.07
N THR A 63 11.33 18.37 -20.72
CA THR A 63 9.92 18.13 -20.36
C THR A 63 9.58 16.64 -20.47
N PRO A 64 8.97 16.03 -19.44
CA PRO A 64 8.52 14.65 -19.51
C PRO A 64 7.68 14.42 -20.76
N GLY A 65 8.03 13.39 -21.53
CA GLY A 65 7.26 12.99 -22.70
C GLY A 65 7.78 13.46 -24.06
N GLN A 66 8.89 14.19 -24.14
CA GLN A 66 9.51 14.55 -25.42
C GLN A 66 9.87 13.34 -26.29
N THR A 67 10.22 12.21 -25.66
CA THR A 67 10.56 10.97 -26.35
C THR A 67 9.34 10.11 -26.69
N LEU A 68 8.12 10.52 -26.32
CA LEU A 68 6.91 9.71 -26.54
C LEU A 68 6.66 9.44 -28.01
N GLN A 69 6.87 10.43 -28.88
CA GLN A 69 6.63 10.26 -30.30
C GLN A 69 7.64 9.28 -30.93
N ALA A 70 8.92 9.39 -30.55
CA ALA A 70 9.96 8.43 -30.94
C ALA A 70 9.71 7.03 -30.37
N SER A 71 9.18 6.93 -29.14
CA SER A 71 8.77 5.65 -28.55
C SER A 71 7.57 5.04 -29.27
N LYS A 72 6.62 5.84 -29.75
CA LYS A 72 5.48 5.38 -30.53
C LYS A 72 5.91 4.85 -31.89
N SER A 73 6.78 5.56 -32.62
CA SER A 73 7.29 5.10 -33.91
C SER A 73 8.08 3.80 -33.77
N ARG A 74 8.99 3.73 -32.79
CA ARG A 74 9.71 2.49 -32.47
C ARG A 74 8.76 1.34 -32.10
N GLY A 75 7.72 1.61 -31.34
CA GLY A 75 6.69 0.63 -31.01
C GLY A 75 5.92 0.12 -32.24
N ALA A 76 5.66 0.98 -33.23
CA ALA A 76 5.02 0.57 -34.47
C ALA A 76 5.93 -0.33 -35.31
N GLU A 77 7.22 0.00 -35.43
CA GLU A 77 8.22 -0.82 -36.12
C GLU A 77 8.35 -2.21 -35.47
N LEU A 78 8.45 -2.27 -34.14
CA LEU A 78 8.53 -3.53 -33.41
C LEU A 78 7.27 -4.39 -33.56
N ARG A 79 6.08 -3.77 -33.65
CA ARG A 79 4.84 -4.51 -33.94
C ARG A 79 4.83 -5.09 -35.35
N ALA A 80 5.34 -4.37 -36.34
CA ALA A 80 5.45 -4.88 -37.70
C ALA A 80 6.39 -6.10 -37.75
N ILE A 81 7.56 -6.00 -37.11
CA ILE A 81 8.51 -7.12 -37.00
C ILE A 81 7.88 -8.32 -36.28
N PHE A 82 7.11 -8.07 -35.22
CA PHE A 82 6.42 -9.13 -34.50
C PHE A 82 5.38 -9.82 -35.38
N ALA A 83 4.55 -9.05 -36.09
CA ALA A 83 3.49 -9.56 -36.94
C ALA A 83 4.01 -10.43 -38.11
N ASP A 84 5.19 -10.12 -38.64
CA ASP A 84 5.84 -10.92 -39.69
C ASP A 84 6.53 -12.19 -39.15
N SER A 85 6.59 -12.37 -37.83
CA SER A 85 7.23 -13.56 -37.26
C SER A 85 6.30 -14.77 -37.34
N ALA A 86 6.83 -15.92 -37.75
CA ALA A 86 6.10 -17.19 -37.77
C ALA A 86 5.56 -17.60 -36.38
N ARG A 87 6.16 -17.09 -35.28
CA ARG A 87 5.71 -17.32 -33.91
C ARG A 87 4.51 -16.45 -33.50
N ALA A 88 4.20 -15.40 -34.26
CA ALA A 88 3.07 -14.52 -34.02
C ALA A 88 1.81 -14.95 -34.78
N VAL A 89 1.91 -15.99 -35.60
CA VAL A 89 0.74 -16.60 -36.25
C VAL A 89 -0.08 -17.28 -35.17
N PRO A 90 -1.30 -16.80 -34.87
CA PRO A 90 -2.16 -17.48 -33.92
C PRO A 90 -2.52 -18.87 -34.46
N PRO A 91 -2.68 -19.87 -33.58
CA PRO A 91 -3.13 -21.18 -34.01
C PRO A 91 -4.52 -21.08 -34.66
N ALA A 92 -4.75 -21.91 -35.68
CA ALA A 92 -5.99 -21.86 -36.46
C ALA A 92 -7.25 -22.11 -35.61
N ASN A 93 -7.11 -22.79 -34.47
CA ASN A 93 -8.20 -23.05 -33.53
C ASN A 93 -7.76 -22.81 -32.08
N ILE A 94 -7.53 -21.54 -31.75
CA ILE A 94 -7.18 -21.07 -30.41
C ILE A 94 -8.11 -21.67 -29.34
N ALA A 95 -9.42 -21.76 -29.62
CA ALA A 95 -10.40 -22.25 -28.64
C ALA A 95 -10.17 -23.72 -28.29
N ALA A 96 -9.97 -24.58 -29.29
CA ALA A 96 -9.71 -26.00 -29.07
C ALA A 96 -8.35 -26.24 -28.40
N GLU A 97 -7.32 -25.44 -28.72
CA GLU A 97 -6.01 -25.56 -28.06
C GLU A 97 -6.06 -25.12 -26.60
N ILE A 98 -6.86 -24.10 -26.26
CA ILE A 98 -7.07 -23.70 -24.86
C ILE A 98 -7.81 -24.81 -24.09
N GLU A 99 -8.80 -25.43 -24.71
CA GLU A 99 -9.55 -26.54 -24.10
C GLU A 99 -8.65 -27.77 -23.86
N ASP A 100 -7.81 -28.12 -24.84
CA ASP A 100 -6.84 -29.21 -24.71
C ASP A 100 -5.76 -28.92 -23.65
N LEU A 101 -5.31 -27.66 -23.56
CA LEU A 101 -4.40 -27.23 -22.50
C LEU A 101 -5.04 -27.32 -21.12
N GLN A 102 -6.30 -26.88 -20.97
CA GLN A 102 -7.04 -27.00 -19.72
C GLN A 102 -7.18 -28.44 -19.28
N GLU A 103 -7.50 -29.34 -20.21
CA GLU A 103 -7.67 -30.76 -19.91
C GLU A 103 -6.34 -31.44 -19.60
N THR A 104 -5.25 -31.04 -20.28
CA THR A 104 -3.89 -31.50 -19.98
C THR A 104 -3.47 -31.10 -18.58
N VAL A 105 -3.64 -29.82 -18.21
CA VAL A 105 -3.36 -29.34 -16.85
C VAL A 105 -4.23 -30.08 -15.84
N ARG A 106 -5.55 -30.20 -16.07
CA ARG A 106 -6.44 -30.94 -15.16
C ARG A 106 -5.96 -32.37 -14.94
N ARG A 107 -5.50 -33.06 -15.99
CA ARG A 107 -5.00 -34.43 -15.92
C ARG A 107 -3.66 -34.52 -15.19
N GLU A 108 -2.74 -33.59 -15.42
CA GLU A 108 -1.45 -33.54 -14.71
C GLU A 108 -1.64 -33.35 -13.20
N PHE A 109 -2.66 -32.59 -12.81
CA PHE A 109 -3.02 -32.38 -11.41
C PHE A 109 -4.06 -33.39 -10.89
N ALA A 110 -4.56 -34.31 -11.72
CA ALA A 110 -5.50 -35.34 -11.29
C ALA A 110 -4.78 -36.38 -10.41
N GLY A 111 -5.16 -36.43 -9.13
CA GLY A 111 -4.52 -37.30 -8.14
C GLY A 111 -3.62 -36.58 -7.14
N PHE A 112 -3.37 -35.28 -7.35
CA PHE A 112 -2.98 -34.42 -6.23
C PHE A 112 -4.23 -34.16 -5.39
N GLU A 113 -4.29 -34.71 -4.17
CA GLU A 113 -5.25 -34.21 -3.20
C GLU A 113 -4.92 -32.75 -2.92
N ALA A 114 -5.83 -31.84 -3.30
CA ALA A 114 -5.77 -30.44 -2.91
C ALA A 114 -6.11 -30.26 -1.42
N SER A 115 -5.63 -31.16 -0.55
CA SER A 115 -5.63 -30.94 0.89
C SER A 115 -4.31 -30.26 1.24
N SER A 116 -4.25 -28.94 1.04
CA SER A 116 -3.17 -28.17 1.65
C SER A 116 -3.50 -28.00 3.13
N ASP A 117 -2.92 -28.83 4.00
CA ASP A 117 -2.91 -28.58 5.46
C ASP A 117 -2.04 -27.35 5.83
N PHE A 118 -1.54 -26.61 4.82
CA PHE A 118 -0.75 -25.41 5.00
C PHE A 118 -1.57 -24.23 5.52
N LEU A 119 -2.88 -24.19 5.25
CA LEU A 119 -3.77 -23.16 5.75
C LEU A 119 -5.00 -23.78 6.39
N THR A 120 -5.33 -23.34 7.60
CA THR A 120 -6.60 -23.69 8.23
C THR A 120 -7.75 -22.95 7.53
N ASP A 121 -8.98 -23.45 7.71
CA ASP A 121 -10.18 -22.77 7.21
C ASP A 121 -10.29 -21.33 7.73
N GLU A 122 -9.81 -21.06 8.95
CA GLU A 122 -9.70 -19.70 9.50
C GLU A 122 -8.70 -18.83 8.73
N GLU A 123 -7.53 -19.35 8.37
CA GLU A 123 -6.53 -18.61 7.60
C GLU A 123 -7.02 -18.32 6.18
N ILE A 124 -7.71 -19.28 5.55
CA ILE A 124 -8.35 -19.09 4.25
C ILE A 124 -9.42 -18.00 4.33
N ALA A 125 -10.24 -17.98 5.39
CA ALA A 125 -11.26 -16.96 5.61
C ALA A 125 -10.64 -15.57 5.85
N ALA A 126 -9.55 -15.49 6.63
CA ALA A 126 -8.84 -14.24 6.88
C ALA A 126 -8.22 -13.65 5.60
N ILE A 127 -7.60 -14.50 4.77
CA ILE A 127 -7.06 -14.08 3.46
C ILE A 127 -8.18 -13.57 2.57
N ARG A 128 -9.28 -14.33 2.42
CA ARG A 128 -10.43 -13.90 1.61
C ARG A 128 -11.00 -12.56 2.08
N SER A 129 -11.11 -12.35 3.40
CA SER A 129 -11.58 -11.09 3.97
C SER A 129 -10.62 -9.93 3.72
N ALA A 130 -9.30 -10.15 3.75
CA ALA A 130 -8.31 -9.13 3.45
C ALA A 130 -8.38 -8.66 1.98
N PHE A 131 -8.81 -9.55 1.07
CA PHE A 131 -9.02 -9.24 -0.35
C PHE A 131 -10.46 -8.80 -0.68
N ASP A 132 -11.43 -8.86 0.25
CA ASP A 132 -12.78 -8.29 0.09
C ASP A 132 -12.77 -6.77 0.28
N VAL A 133 -11.98 -6.09 -0.54
CA VAL A 133 -11.89 -4.63 -0.55
C VAL A 133 -13.02 -4.08 -1.43
N PRO A 134 -13.84 -3.11 -0.96
CA PRO A 134 -15.03 -2.62 -1.66
C PRO A 134 -14.80 -2.16 -3.10
N ARG A 135 -13.58 -1.78 -3.44
CA ARG A 135 -13.22 -1.31 -4.78
C ARG A 135 -13.11 -2.44 -5.82
N VAL A 136 -12.84 -3.68 -5.39
CA VAL A 136 -12.70 -4.86 -6.26
C VAL A 136 -13.99 -5.69 -6.28
N THR A 137 -14.61 -5.91 -5.13
CA THR A 137 -15.75 -6.85 -4.99
C THR A 137 -17.11 -6.26 -5.35
N ARG A 138 -17.28 -4.93 -5.25
CA ARG A 138 -18.54 -4.25 -5.57
C ARG A 138 -18.82 -4.20 -7.09
N GLY A 139 -17.77 -4.22 -7.93
CA GLY A 139 -17.90 -4.31 -9.39
C GLY A 139 -18.28 -5.70 -9.89
N LEU A 140 -17.76 -6.75 -9.24
CA LEU A 140 -18.02 -8.15 -9.60
C LEU A 140 -19.44 -8.61 -9.22
N ARG A 141 -19.97 -8.22 -8.05
CA ARG A 141 -21.34 -8.59 -7.63
C ARG A 141 -22.45 -7.91 -8.44
N ALA A 142 -22.15 -6.78 -9.09
CA ALA A 142 -23.08 -6.10 -9.97
C ALA A 142 -23.14 -6.74 -11.38
N ALA A 143 -22.07 -7.41 -11.81
CA ALA A 143 -21.99 -8.10 -13.10
C ALA A 143 -22.58 -9.53 -13.08
N SER A 144 -22.88 -10.07 -11.90
CA SER A 144 -23.44 -11.41 -11.71
C SER A 144 -24.97 -11.41 -11.47
N ARG A 145 -25.67 -10.34 -11.84
CA ARG A 145 -27.14 -10.26 -11.85
C ARG A 145 -27.67 -10.06 -13.26
#